data_AF-A0A494Y5P6-F1
#
_entry.id   AF-A0A494Y5P6-F1
#
_cell.length_a   1.000
_cell.length_b   1.000
_cell.length_c   1.000
_cell.angle_alpha   90.00
_cell.angle_beta   90.00
_cell.angle_gamma   90.00
#
_symmetry.space_group_name_H-M   'P 1'
#
loop_
_entity.id
_entity.type
_entity.pdbx_description
1 polymer ?
#
loop_
_entity_poly.entity_id
_entity_poly.type
_entity_poly.pdbx_seq_one_letter_code
_entity_poly.pdbx_strand_id
1 'polypeptide(L)' 'MNQRNKKIRLAKFYGYVSDPLITTVVLRLRGTELRQTIADDRMFLFLWNDAEKNYVWLSIQGLDNAGNVLYEQELQ' A
#
# COMPACT_ATOMS: atom_id res chain seq x y z
N MET A 1 3.04 25.23 23.26
CA MET A 1 2.01 25.10 22.19
C MET A 1 1.96 23.65 21.73
N ASN A 2 0.85 22.97 22.01
CA ASN A 2 0.67 21.54 21.73
C ASN A 2 0.36 21.36 20.23
N GLN A 3 1.33 20.94 19.42
CA GLN A 3 1.18 20.74 17.96
C GLN A 3 0.25 19.55 17.59
N ARG A 4 -0.47 18.97 18.55
CA ARG A 4 -1.36 17.81 18.36
C ARG A 4 -2.64 18.07 17.53
N ASN A 5 -2.81 19.27 16.95
CA ASN A 5 -4.05 19.68 16.30
C ASN A 5 -3.95 19.95 14.78
N LYS A 6 -2.93 19.40 14.09
CA LYS A 6 -3.10 19.13 12.66
C LYS A 6 -3.96 17.88 12.54
N LYS A 7 -5.25 18.05 12.21
CA LYS A 7 -6.22 16.97 11.92
C LYS A 7 -5.50 15.80 11.23
N ILE A 8 -5.30 14.71 11.97
CA ILE A 8 -4.73 13.47 11.45
C ILE A 8 -5.75 12.94 10.43
N ARG A 9 -5.46 13.11 9.13
CA ARG A 9 -6.27 12.61 8.02
C ARG A 9 -5.51 11.46 7.37
N LEU A 10 -5.46 10.33 8.10
CA LEU A 10 -4.81 9.11 7.63
C LEU A 10 -5.79 8.34 6.77
N ALA A 11 -5.61 8.39 5.47
CA ALA A 11 -6.16 7.35 4.61
C ALA A 11 -5.25 6.11 4.72
N LYS A 12 -5.86 4.93 4.62
CA LYS A 12 -5.19 3.66 4.85
C LYS A 12 -5.60 2.63 3.80
N PHE A 13 -4.64 1.80 3.39
CA PHE A 13 -4.89 0.55 2.68
C PHE A 13 -4.06 -0.54 3.35
N TYR A 14 -4.71 -1.65 3.71
CA TYR A 14 -4.08 -2.73 4.46
C TYR A 14 -4.67 -4.06 4.04
N GLY A 15 -3.95 -5.12 4.36
CA GLY A 15 -4.40 -6.48 4.08
C GLY A 15 -3.44 -7.52 4.63
N TYR A 16 -3.84 -8.76 4.44
CA TYR A 16 -3.09 -9.96 4.75
C TYR A 16 -2.72 -10.67 3.44
N VAL A 17 -1.48 -11.17 3.35
CA VAL A 17 -1.00 -11.89 2.17
C VAL A 17 -0.93 -13.38 2.50
N SER A 18 -1.89 -14.15 2.00
CA SER A 18 -1.94 -15.60 2.22
C SER A 18 -0.94 -16.40 1.39
N ASP A 19 -0.62 -15.95 0.17
CA ASP A 19 0.28 -16.67 -0.73
C ASP A 19 1.76 -16.44 -0.36
N PRO A 20 2.47 -17.46 0.15
CA PRO A 20 3.84 -17.31 0.65
C PRO A 20 4.86 -16.92 -0.43
N LEU A 21 4.53 -17.07 -1.72
CA LEU A 21 5.41 -16.63 -2.81
C LEU A 21 5.43 -15.11 -2.98
N ILE A 22 4.37 -14.43 -2.54
CA ILE A 22 4.33 -12.97 -2.53
C ILE A 22 5.15 -12.47 -1.35
N THR A 23 6.20 -11.71 -1.64
CA THR A 23 7.11 -11.13 -0.64
C THR A 23 7.07 -9.60 -0.61
N THR A 24 6.44 -8.98 -1.60
CA THR A 24 6.24 -7.53 -1.65
C THR A 24 4.85 -7.20 -2.14
N VAL A 25 4.20 -6.22 -1.50
CA VAL A 25 2.95 -5.64 -1.99
C VAL A 25 3.22 -4.24 -2.52
N VAL A 26 2.64 -3.92 -3.67
CA VAL A 26 2.69 -2.60 -4.29
C VAL A 26 1.28 -2.06 -4.46
N LEU A 27 1.02 -0.88 -3.92
CA LEU A 27 -0.16 -0.09 -4.24
C LEU A 27 0.19 0.89 -5.36
N ARG A 28 -0.38 0.66 -6.55
CA ARG A 28 -0.18 1.51 -7.72
C ARG A 28 -1.17 2.67 -7.68
N LEU A 29 -0.63 3.88 -7.73
CA LEU A 29 -1.39 5.13 -7.76
C LEU A 29 -1.02 5.88 -9.04
N ARG A 30 -1.89 6.77 -9.51
CA ARG A 30 -1.53 7.62 -10.66
C ARG A 30 -0.32 8.51 -10.31
N GLY A 31 0.80 8.27 -10.98
CA GLY A 31 2.03 9.04 -10.83
C GLY A 31 2.92 8.66 -9.66
N THR A 32 2.58 7.62 -8.88
CA THR A 32 3.45 7.10 -7.80
C THR A 32 3.05 5.68 -7.38
N GLU A 33 3.84 5.06 -6.53
CA GLU A 33 3.50 3.78 -5.91
C GLU A 33 3.93 3.78 -4.45
N LEU A 34 3.22 2.98 -3.64
CA LEU A 34 3.65 2.64 -2.30
C LEU A 34 4.03 1.17 -2.28
N ARG A 35 5.17 0.85 -1.67
CA ARG A 35 5.71 -0.50 -1.65
C ARG A 35 6.04 -0.93 -0.23
N GLN A 36 5.67 -2.15 0.11
CA GLN A 36 5.99 -2.76 1.40
C GLN A 36 6.42 -4.21 1.21
N THR A 37 7.59 -4.55 1.75
CA THR A 37 8.03 -5.94 1.90
C THR A 37 7.23 -6.60 3.02
N ILE A 38 6.79 -7.82 2.77
CA ILE A 38 5.95 -8.60 3.67
C ILE A 38 6.83 -9.30 4.70
N ALA A 39 6.58 -9.01 5.97
CA ALA A 39 7.22 -9.65 7.10
C ALA A 39 6.51 -10.96 7.49
N ASP A 40 6.99 -11.62 8.54
CA ASP A 40 6.47 -12.92 9.01
C ASP A 40 5.01 -12.85 9.48
N ASP A 41 4.51 -11.68 9.89
CA ASP A 41 3.10 -11.46 10.22
C ASP A 41 2.17 -11.46 8.99
N ARG A 42 2.78 -11.41 7.80
CA ARG A 42 2.12 -11.41 6.49
C ARG A 42 1.15 -10.24 6.28
N MET A 43 1.29 -9.17 7.05
CA MET A 43 0.44 -7.98 7.00
C MET A 43 1.13 -6.82 6.28
N PHE A 44 0.34 -5.94 5.67
CA PHE A 44 0.83 -4.67 5.15
C PHE A 44 -0.12 -3.52 5.50
N LEU A 45 0.44 -2.31 5.58
CA LEU A 45 -0.27 -1.09 5.92
C LEU A 45 0.37 0.11 5.21
N PHE A 46 -0.34 0.64 4.21
CA PHE A 46 -0.01 1.91 3.59
C PHE A 46 -0.80 3.04 4.25
N LEU A 47 -0.10 4.12 4.62
CA LEU A 47 -0.67 5.31 5.25
C LEU A 47 -0.25 6.56 4.46
N TRP A 48 -1.17 7.49 4.22
CA TRP A 48 -0.86 8.79 3.64
C TRP A 48 -1.81 9.88 4.14
N ASN A 49 -1.40 11.14 3.91
CA ASN A 49 -2.22 12.30 4.20
C ASN A 49 -3.14 12.61 3.02
N ASP A 50 -4.43 12.42 3.19
CA ASP A 50 -5.44 12.61 2.14
C ASP A 50 -5.62 14.09 1.75
N ALA A 51 -5.18 15.03 2.60
CA ALA A 51 -5.30 16.46 2.32
C ALA A 51 -4.29 16.96 1.28
N GLU A 52 -3.23 16.20 0.99
CA GLU A 52 -2.13 16.67 0.13
C GLU A 52 -2.26 16.18 -1.31
N LYS A 53 -2.99 15.08 -1.58
CA LYS A 53 -3.12 14.52 -2.93
C LYS A 53 -4.44 13.78 -3.12
N ASN A 54 -5.13 14.07 -4.22
CA ASN A 54 -6.18 13.21 -4.76
C ASN A 54 -5.52 11.99 -5.40
N TYR A 55 -5.23 10.97 -4.59
CA TYR A 55 -4.66 9.73 -5.11
C TYR A 55 -5.72 8.99 -5.94
N VAL A 56 -5.41 8.80 -7.22
CA VAL A 56 -6.19 7.90 -8.09
C VAL A 56 -5.56 6.52 -7.96
N TRP A 57 -6.30 5.62 -7.33
CA TRP A 57 -5.95 4.23 -7.14
C TRP A 57 -6.02 3.51 -8.48
N LEU A 58 -5.03 2.67 -8.81
CA LEU A 58 -5.00 1.93 -10.06
C LEU A 58 -5.14 0.43 -9.79
N SER A 59 -4.17 -0.14 -9.07
CA SER A 59 -4.17 -1.57 -8.74
C SER A 59 -3.41 -1.84 -7.44
N ILE A 60 -3.64 -3.00 -6.87
CA ILE A 60 -2.76 -3.61 -5.88
C ILE A 60 -2.11 -4.84 -6.49
N GLN A 61 -0.80 -4.96 -6.30
CA GLN A 61 0.01 -6.04 -6.85
C GLN A 61 0.73 -6.79 -5.74
N GLY A 62 0.82 -8.10 -5.88
CA GLY A 62 1.69 -8.97 -5.10
C GLY A 62 2.86 -9.44 -5.97
N LEU A 63 4.08 -9.17 -5.53
CA LEU A 63 5.30 -9.51 -6.24
C LEU A 63 6.06 -10.64 -5.54
N ASP A 64 6.76 -11.45 -6.33
CA ASP A 64 7.75 -12.40 -5.84
C ASP A 64 9.08 -11.72 -5.44
N ASN A 65 10.05 -12.53 -4.99
CA ASN A 65 11.39 -12.07 -4.63
C ASN A 65 12.22 -11.52 -5.80
N ALA A 66 11.86 -11.86 -7.04
CA ALA A 66 12.50 -11.34 -8.24
C ALA A 66 11.82 -10.05 -8.74
N GLY A 67 10.71 -9.64 -8.13
CA GLY A 67 9.92 -8.48 -8.53
C GLY A 67 8.90 -8.77 -9.63
N ASN A 68 8.65 -10.04 -9.96
CA ASN A 68 7.60 -10.42 -10.91
C ASN A 68 6.23 -10.31 -10.25
N VAL A 69 5.24 -9.85 -11.00
CA VAL A 69 3.84 -9.78 -10.55
C VAL A 69 3.25 -11.20 -10.55
N LEU A 70 2.88 -11.69 -9.37
CA LEU A 70 2.14 -12.95 -9.19
C LEU A 70 0.64 -12.73 -9.01
N TYR A 71 0.27 -11.55 -8.52
CA TYR A 71 -1.11 -11.16 -8.28
C TYR A 71 -1.31 -9.70 -8.67
N GLU A 72 -2.42 -9.40 -9.30
CA GLU A 72 -2.87 -8.04 -9.56
C GLU A 72 -4.40 -7.95 -9.43
N GLN A 73 -4.85 -6.92 -8.72
CA GLN A 73 -6.25 -6.53 -8.67
C GLN A 73 -6.38 -5.05 -9.01
N GLU A 74 -7.14 -4.74 -10.06
CA GLU A 74 -7.54 -3.39 -10.38
C GLU A 74 -8.52 -2.84 -9.33
N LEU A 75 -8.35 -1.57 -8.98
CA LEU A 75 -9.13 -0.86 -7.96
C LEU A 75 -10.03 0.23 -8.57
N GLN A 76 -10.09 0.30 -9.91
CA GLN A 76 -10.96 1.20 -10.69
C GLN A 76 -12.02 0.45 -11.46
#